data_AF-X6JZU3-F1
#
_entry.id   AF-X6JZU3-F1
#
_cell.length_a   1.000
_cell.length_b   1.000
_cell.length_c   1.000
_cell.angle_alpha   90.00
_cell.angle_beta   90.00
_cell.angle_gamma   90.00
#
_symmetry.space_group_name_H-M   'P 1'
#
loop_
_entity.id
_entity.type
_entity.pdbx_description
1 polymer ?
#
loop_
_entity_poly.entity_id
_entity_poly.type
_entity_poly.pdbx_seq_one_letter_code
_entity_poly.pdbx_strand_id
1 'polypeptide(L)'
;MDGDTWLITLTDRRIIFLDKGMIYGLKQASIGLDKVNAVSGKTGLIFGLITIEDGASQRHISNVWKKTVVKFVNKVRDALEQRRQPAPVYNQPQGTDVVSMLERLGALKANGIITDQEFEQQKRKILTG
;
A
#
# COMPACT_ATOMS: atom_id res chain seq x y z
N MET A 1 -11.89 10.94 -17.88
CA MET A 1 -11.11 9.95 -18.65
C MET A 1 -11.87 9.70 -19.95
N ASP A 2 -12.10 10.77 -20.71
CA ASP A 2 -13.33 10.86 -21.51
C ASP A 2 -13.06 10.47 -22.96
N GLY A 3 -13.91 9.57 -23.48
CA GLY A 3 -13.85 9.08 -24.87
C GLY A 3 -13.01 7.82 -25.10
N ASP A 4 -12.15 7.45 -24.16
CA ASP A 4 -11.24 6.29 -24.28
C ASP A 4 -11.73 5.09 -23.46
N THR A 5 -11.38 3.86 -23.88
CA THR A 5 -11.68 2.62 -23.15
C THR A 5 -10.46 2.19 -22.34
N TRP A 6 -10.61 2.18 -21.01
CA TRP A 6 -9.51 1.88 -20.09
C TRP A 6 -9.68 0.52 -19.41
N LEU A 7 -8.59 -0.24 -19.34
CA LEU A 7 -8.42 -1.30 -18.36
C LEU A 7 -7.85 -0.69 -17.08
N ILE A 8 -8.50 -0.98 -15.96
CA ILE A 8 -8.10 -0.47 -14.64
C ILE A 8 -7.86 -1.66 -13.72
N THR A 9 -6.67 -1.71 -13.14
CA THR A 9 -6.25 -2.84 -12.30
C THR A 9 -5.66 -2.36 -10.99
N LEU A 10 -6.12 -2.95 -9.89
CA LEU A 10 -5.51 -2.80 -8.57
C LEU A 10 -4.41 -3.85 -8.39
N THR A 11 -3.25 -3.42 -7.90
CA THR A 11 -2.15 -4.28 -7.44
C THR A 11 -1.89 -4.05 -5.95
N ASP A 12 -0.93 -4.75 -5.38
CA ASP A 12 -0.40 -4.52 -4.03
C ASP A 12 0.31 -3.15 -3.89
N ARG A 13 0.75 -2.56 -5.00
CA ARG A 13 1.52 -1.31 -5.00
C ARG A 13 0.82 -0.07 -5.54
N ARG A 14 -0.03 -0.24 -6.55
CA ARG A 14 -0.58 0.86 -7.34
C ARG A 14 -1.89 0.49 -8.04
N ILE A 15 -2.64 1.50 -8.43
CA ILE A 15 -3.73 1.39 -9.40
C ILE A 15 -3.14 1.74 -10.77
N ILE A 16 -3.31 0.86 -11.75
CA ILE A 16 -2.80 1.03 -13.12
C ILE A 16 -3.98 1.30 -14.05
N PHE A 17 -3.78 2.22 -14.99
CA PHE A 17 -4.70 2.59 -16.04
C PHE A 17 -4.02 2.34 -17.38
N LEU A 18 -4.67 1.53 -18.22
CA LEU A 18 -4.16 1.16 -19.54
C LEU A 18 -5.25 1.44 -20.58
N ASP A 19 -4.95 2.32 -21.52
CA ASP A 19 -5.75 2.53 -22.74
C ASP A 19 -4.90 2.06 -23.91
N LYS A 20 -5.31 0.95 -24.54
CA LYS A 20 -4.59 0.38 -25.70
C LYS A 20 -4.65 1.31 -26.92
N GLY A 21 -5.64 2.21 -26.96
CA GLY A 21 -5.96 3.00 -28.15
C GLY A 21 -6.40 2.14 -29.33
N MET A 22 -7.15 2.73 -30.26
CA MET A 22 -7.50 2.05 -31.52
C MET A 22 -6.43 2.25 -32.60
N ILE A 23 -5.62 3.33 -32.51
CA ILE A 23 -4.73 3.78 -33.60
C ILE A 23 -3.33 4.21 -33.11
N TYR A 24 -3.19 4.83 -31.94
CA TYR A 24 -1.98 5.57 -31.53
C TYR A 24 -1.12 4.92 -30.41
N GLY A 25 -1.24 3.61 -30.18
CA GLY A 25 -0.44 2.90 -29.18
C GLY A 25 -0.96 3.02 -27.74
N LEU A 26 -0.24 2.39 -26.81
CA LEU A 26 -0.66 2.21 -25.41
C LEU A 26 -0.43 3.49 -24.59
N LYS A 27 -1.50 4.09 -24.08
CA LYS A 27 -1.43 5.08 -22.99
C LYS A 27 -1.47 4.35 -21.66
N GLN A 28 -0.50 4.63 -20.80
CA GLN A 28 -0.44 4.08 -19.44
C GLN A 28 -0.31 5.21 -18.41
N ALA A 29 -1.05 5.07 -17.32
CA ALA A 29 -0.84 5.85 -16.10
C ALA A 29 -0.91 4.94 -14.87
N SER A 30 -0.35 5.38 -13.75
CA SER A 30 -0.53 4.68 -12.48
C SER A 30 -0.46 5.63 -11.29
N ILE A 31 -1.16 5.26 -10.21
CA ILE A 31 -1.14 5.96 -8.92
C ILE A 31 -0.66 4.98 -7.88
N GLY A 32 0.43 5.29 -7.18
CA GLY A 32 0.89 4.52 -6.02
C GLY A 32 -0.17 4.55 -4.92
N LEU A 33 -0.45 3.41 -4.28
CA LEU A 33 -1.45 3.35 -3.20
C LEU A 33 -1.06 4.24 -2.00
N ASP A 34 0.22 4.59 -1.86
CA ASP A 34 0.74 5.56 -0.88
C ASP A 34 0.33 7.01 -1.19
N LYS A 35 -0.08 7.29 -2.43
CA LYS A 35 -0.56 8.61 -2.87
C LYS A 35 -2.07 8.70 -2.92
N VAL A 36 -2.79 7.58 -2.83
CA VAL A 36 -4.26 7.57 -2.86
C VAL A 36 -4.79 8.05 -1.51
N ASN A 37 -5.47 9.19 -1.52
CA ASN A 37 -6.10 9.77 -0.33
C ASN A 37 -7.51 9.22 -0.12
N ALA A 38 -8.29 9.11 -1.21
CA ALA A 38 -9.66 8.65 -1.16
C ALA A 38 -10.05 7.88 -2.42
N VAL A 39 -11.00 6.95 -2.22
CA VAL A 39 -11.69 6.23 -3.30
C VAL A 39 -13.18 6.16 -2.98
N SER A 40 -14.01 6.52 -3.95
CA SER A 40 -15.46 6.49 -3.84
C SER A 40 -16.10 5.92 -5.11
N GLY A 41 -17.33 5.44 -4.96
CA GLY A 41 -18.09 4.86 -6.06
C GLY A 41 -19.55 5.26 -5.99
N LYS A 42 -20.13 5.60 -7.13
CA LYS A 42 -21.56 5.88 -7.31
C LYS A 42 -22.12 4.92 -8.34
N THR A 43 -23.20 4.20 -8.01
CA THR A 43 -23.88 3.31 -8.96
C THR A 43 -25.15 3.95 -9.50
N GLY A 44 -25.33 3.90 -10.82
CA GLY A 44 -26.62 4.13 -11.50
C GLY A 44 -27.37 2.82 -11.74
N LEU A 45 -28.28 2.82 -12.72
CA LEU A 45 -29.10 1.65 -13.05
C LEU A 45 -28.26 0.51 -13.65
N ILE A 46 -27.40 0.82 -14.62
CA ILE A 46 -26.56 -0.13 -15.37
C ILE A 46 -25.07 0.13 -15.14
N PHE A 47 -24.67 1.39 -15.22
CA PHE A 47 -23.29 1.84 -15.04
C PHE A 47 -23.13 2.66 -13.76
N GLY A 48 -21.89 2.88 -13.36
CA GLY A 48 -21.51 3.74 -12.27
C GLY A 48 -20.24 4.53 -12.58
N LEU A 49 -19.82 5.26 -11.57
CA LEU A 49 -18.67 6.16 -11.55
C LEU A 49 -17.76 5.72 -10.39
N ILE A 50 -16.47 5.62 -10.65
CA ILE A 50 -15.43 5.52 -9.60
C ILE A 50 -14.65 6.82 -9.60
N THR A 51 -14.42 7.38 -8.42
CA THR A 51 -13.57 8.57 -8.21
C THR A 51 -12.38 8.18 -7.34
N ILE A 52 -11.18 8.54 -7.78
CA ILE A 52 -9.92 8.32 -7.05
C ILE A 52 -9.22 9.67 -6.88
N GLU A 53 -8.78 9.96 -5.66
CA GLU A 53 -8.11 11.21 -5.30
C GLU A 53 -6.68 10.94 -4.87
N ASP A 54 -5.70 11.65 -5.45
CA ASP A 54 -4.27 11.49 -5.15
C ASP A 54 -3.60 12.74 -4.54
N GLY A 55 -4.41 13.60 -3.89
CA GLY A 55 -3.97 14.84 -3.23
C GLY A 55 -3.68 16.00 -4.19
N ALA A 56 -3.20 15.70 -5.40
CA ALA A 56 -2.98 16.68 -6.46
C ALA A 56 -4.15 16.73 -7.45
N SER A 57 -4.85 15.61 -7.66
CA SER A 57 -5.89 15.50 -8.68
C SER A 57 -6.99 14.52 -8.29
N GLN A 58 -8.14 14.67 -8.94
CA GLN A 58 -9.23 13.68 -8.91
C GLN A 58 -9.37 13.04 -10.29
N ARG A 59 -9.40 11.71 -10.33
CA ARG A 59 -9.69 10.95 -11.56
C ARG A 59 -11.09 10.36 -11.50
N HIS A 60 -11.85 10.63 -12.55
CA HIS A 60 -13.21 10.16 -12.75
C HIS A 60 -13.23 9.07 -13.81
N ILE A 61 -13.72 7.90 -13.42
CA ILE A 61 -13.87 6.72 -14.27
C ILE A 61 -15.37 6.45 -14.42
N SER A 62 -15.93 6.88 -15.54
CA SER A 62 -17.33 6.70 -15.89
C SER A 62 -17.57 5.37 -16.61
N ASN A 63 -18.85 5.04 -16.86
CA ASN A 63 -19.27 3.85 -17.60
C ASN A 63 -18.79 2.50 -17.02
N VAL A 64 -18.57 2.46 -15.71
CA VAL A 64 -18.15 1.23 -15.02
C VAL A 64 -19.37 0.35 -14.79
N TRP A 65 -19.33 -0.93 -15.15
CA TRP A 65 -20.42 -1.86 -14.87
C TRP A 65 -20.78 -1.86 -13.38
N LYS A 66 -22.04 -1.58 -13.04
CA LYS A 66 -22.53 -1.44 -11.65
C LYS A 66 -22.03 -2.55 -10.72
N LYS A 67 -22.06 -3.80 -11.20
CA LYS A 67 -21.64 -5.00 -10.44
C LYS A 67 -20.17 -4.98 -10.01
N THR A 68 -19.34 -4.15 -10.62
CA THR A 68 -17.90 -4.06 -10.36
C THR A 68 -17.51 -2.87 -9.49
N VAL A 69 -18.31 -1.80 -9.48
CA VAL A 69 -18.01 -0.55 -8.76
C VAL A 69 -17.73 -0.81 -7.29
N VAL A 70 -18.69 -1.43 -6.58
CA VAL A 70 -18.57 -1.68 -5.14
C VAL A 70 -17.40 -2.61 -4.84
N LYS A 71 -17.24 -3.69 -5.63
CA LYS A 71 -16.14 -4.66 -5.45
C LYS A 71 -14.78 -3.99 -5.59
N PHE A 72 -14.59 -3.17 -6.62
CA PHE A 72 -13.35 -2.48 -6.87
C PHE A 72 -13.05 -1.47 -5.75
N VAL A 73 -14.01 -0.61 -5.41
CA VAL A 73 -13.85 0.41 -4.36
C VAL A 73 -13.49 -0.23 -3.03
N ASN A 74 -14.18 -1.31 -2.64
CA ASN A 74 -13.88 -2.02 -1.40
C ASN A 74 -12.47 -2.62 -1.43
N LYS A 75 -12.08 -3.27 -2.53
CA LYS A 75 -10.72 -3.83 -2.65
C LYS A 75 -9.62 -2.78 -2.57
N VAL A 76 -9.85 -1.59 -3.15
CA VAL A 76 -8.89 -0.48 -3.00
C VAL A 76 -8.83 -0.03 -1.54
N ARG A 77 -9.97 0.12 -0.85
CA ARG A 77 -9.99 0.48 0.58
C ARG A 77 -9.26 -0.54 1.45
N ASP A 78 -9.55 -1.83 1.26
CA ASP A 78 -8.86 -2.92 1.96
C ASP A 78 -7.34 -2.80 1.77
N ALA A 79 -6.87 -2.55 0.54
CA ALA A 79 -5.45 -2.39 0.25
C ALA A 79 -4.83 -1.13 0.89
N LEU A 80 -5.59 -0.03 1.01
CA LEU A 80 -5.15 1.17 1.71
C LEU A 80 -5.07 0.95 3.22
N GLU A 81 -6.04 0.24 3.80
CA GLU A 81 -6.07 -0.10 5.23
C GLU A 81 -4.94 -1.05 5.61
N GLN A 82 -4.69 -2.08 4.81
CA GLN A 82 -3.57 -3.01 5.00
C GLN A 82 -2.21 -2.31 5.00
N ARG A 83 -2.09 -1.19 4.27
CA ARG A 83 -0.87 -0.35 4.26
C ARG A 83 -0.77 0.62 5.43
N ARG A 84 -1.91 1.07 5.96
CA ARG A 84 -1.96 1.96 7.14
C ARG A 84 -1.71 1.19 8.43
N GLN A 85 -2.02 -0.10 8.44
CA GLN A 85 -1.57 -0.94 9.53
C GLN A 85 -0.04 -0.90 9.55
N PRO A 86 0.60 -0.58 10.69
CA PRO A 86 2.02 -0.78 10.82
C PRO A 86 2.30 -2.22 10.40
N ALA A 87 3.31 -2.41 9.55
CA ALA A 87 3.68 -3.74 9.07
C ALA A 87 3.59 -4.70 10.26
N PRO A 88 2.89 -5.85 10.15
CA PRO A 88 2.91 -6.81 11.22
C PRO A 88 4.39 -7.05 11.50
N VAL A 89 4.80 -6.71 12.72
CA VAL A 89 6.13 -7.03 13.21
C VAL A 89 6.18 -8.52 13.00
N TYR A 90 6.90 -8.98 11.97
CA TYR A 90 7.03 -10.39 11.70
C TYR A 90 7.65 -10.92 12.99
N ASN A 91 6.83 -11.59 13.79
CA ASN A 91 7.29 -12.45 14.84
C ASN A 91 7.90 -13.62 14.06
N GLN A 92 9.11 -13.40 13.54
CA GLN A 92 9.89 -14.45 12.95
C GLN A 92 9.97 -15.57 14.00
N PRO A 93 9.87 -16.83 13.56
CA PRO A 93 10.11 -17.96 14.45
C PRO A 93 11.41 -17.69 15.19
N GLN A 94 11.43 -17.98 16.49
CA GLN A 94 12.59 -17.90 17.36
C GLN A 94 13.71 -18.83 16.81
N GLY A 95 14.39 -18.37 15.76
CA GLY A 95 15.75 -18.73 15.43
C GLY A 95 16.60 -17.63 16.01
N THR A 96 17.49 -18.03 16.92
CA THR A 96 18.52 -17.24 17.59
C THR A 96 19.50 -16.65 16.58
N ASP A 97 19.04 -15.74 15.71
CA ASP A 97 19.95 -14.99 14.85
C ASP A 97 20.51 -13.83 15.68
N VAL A 98 21.77 -13.98 16.08
CA VAL A 98 22.57 -13.00 16.84
C VAL A 98 22.42 -11.60 16.24
N VAL A 99 22.31 -11.50 14.90
CA VAL A 99 22.11 -10.23 14.18
C VAL A 99 20.78 -9.58 14.56
N SER A 100 19.68 -10.34 14.58
CA SER A 100 18.35 -9.83 14.95
C SER A 100 18.28 -9.34 16.40
N MET A 101 19.01 -9.98 17.31
CA MET A 101 19.08 -9.57 18.72
C MET A 101 19.86 -8.26 18.87
N LEU A 102 20.96 -8.11 18.13
CA LEU A 102 21.77 -6.89 18.12
C LEU A 102 21.00 -5.70 17.53
N GLU A 103 20.21 -5.92 16.47
CA GLU A 103 19.35 -4.87 15.89
C GLU A 103 18.28 -4.39 16.89
N ARG A 104 17.60 -5.32 17.58
CA ARG A 104 16.62 -4.97 18.63
C ARG A 104 17.28 -4.21 19.78
N LEU A 105 18.46 -4.66 20.22
CA LEU A 105 19.21 -3.99 21.28
C LEU A 105 19.62 -2.56 20.88
N GLY A 106 20.04 -2.36 19.63
CA GLY A 106 20.33 -1.04 19.05
C GLY A 106 19.12 -0.12 19.04
N ALA A 107 17.96 -0.65 18.65
CA ALA A 107 16.70 0.11 18.64
C ALA A 107 16.27 0.54 20.06
N LEU A 108 16.44 -0.32 21.07
CA LEU A 108 16.11 0.02 22.47
C LEU A 108 16.99 1.16 23.00
N LYS A 109 18.29 1.14 22.70
CA LYS A 109 19.22 2.24 23.05
C LYS A 109 18.88 3.53 22.31
N ALA A 110 18.63 3.46 21.00
CA ALA A 110 18.31 4.64 20.19
C ALA A 110 17.00 5.34 20.64
N ASN A 111 16.05 4.56 21.15
CA ASN A 111 14.81 5.07 21.73
C ASN A 111 14.94 5.52 23.21
N GLY A 112 16.15 5.47 23.79
CA GLY A 112 16.40 5.87 25.18
C GLY A 112 15.75 4.97 26.24
N ILE A 113 15.34 3.76 25.86
CA ILE A 113 14.65 2.80 26.75
C ILE A 113 15.66 2.11 27.69
N ILE A 114 16.91 1.98 27.25
CA ILE A 114 18.02 1.40 28.03
C ILE A 114 19.22 2.34 28.03
N THR A 115 20.01 2.28 29.10
CA THR A 115 21.24 3.04 29.26
C THR A 115 22.41 2.44 28.47
N ASP A 116 23.47 3.23 28.25
CA ASP A 116 24.69 2.76 27.60
C ASP A 116 25.33 1.57 28.32
N GLN A 117 25.26 1.57 29.66
CA GLN A 117 25.81 0.51 30.48
C GLN A 117 25.01 -0.80 30.31
N GLU A 118 23.69 -0.73 30.24
CA GLU A 118 22.81 -1.88 30.02
C GLU A 118 22.97 -2.45 28.60
N PHE A 119 23.11 -1.57 27.61
CA PHE A 119 23.39 -1.94 26.22
C PHE A 119 24.67 -2.76 26.08
N GLU A 120 25.79 -2.28 26.65
CA GLU A 120 27.09 -2.97 26.53
C GLU A 120 27.15 -4.30 27.30
N GLN A 121 26.36 -4.46 28.36
CA GLN A 121 26.24 -5.74 29.07
C GLN A 121 25.46 -6.76 28.26
N GLN A 122 24.33 -6.38 27.67
CA GLN A 122 23.50 -7.29 26.88
C GLN A 122 24.16 -7.66 25.55
N LYS A 123 24.84 -6.70 24.90
CA LYS A 123 25.63 -6.95 23.67
C LYS A 123 26.70 -8.01 23.89
N ARG A 124 27.43 -7.93 24.99
CA ARG A 124 28.46 -8.93 25.34
C ARG A 124 27.85 -10.32 25.54
N LYS A 125 26.73 -10.43 26.25
CA LYS A 125 26.02 -11.71 26.45
C LYS A 125 25.57 -12.34 25.12
N ILE A 126 25.07 -11.53 24.19
CA ILE A 126 24.62 -11.99 22.87
C ILE A 126 25.78 -12.46 21.98
N LEU A 127 26.97 -11.88 22.12
CA LEU A 127 28.16 -12.22 21.32
C LEU A 127 29.00 -13.38 21.89
N THR A 128 28.75 -13.79 23.14
CA THR A 128 29.50 -14.87 23.81
C THR A 128 28.69 -16.13 24.12
N GLY A 129 27.37 -16.10 23.89
CA GLY A 129 26.49 -17.27 23.94
C GLY A 129 26.25 -17.84 22.55
#